data_AF-A0A1V0UQF4-F1
#
_entry.id   AF-A0A1V0UQF4-F1
#
_cell.length_a   1.000
_cell.length_b   1.000
_cell.length_c   1.000
_cell.angle_alpha   90.00
_cell.angle_beta   90.00
_cell.angle_gamma   90.00
#
_symmetry.space_group_name_H-M   'P 1'
#
loop_
_entity.id
_entity.type
_entity.pdbx_description
1 polymer ?
#
loop_
_entity_poly.entity_id
_entity_poly.type
_entity_poly.pdbx_seq_one_letter_code
_entity_poly.pdbx_strand_id
1 'polypeptide(L)'
;MHINSLHSSKVALSESIHKYSRGSYDILVRHPEARSDIEQKKGIVEENYLTGGIGGISLAQYKKITDIPDVEVAAPVSVLGFFTNDSGGIKVELPSVKENTWVTSIKISNETGLPDSYKQVLDTHVVNIPLSDPPIMPNRSMGFMEEDGKKFINFTLPTNYNLLVAVDPEQEDKLTAQKMNITDRLGTEKSTKLPPSIPLLINEDSDVSMQALFEVRKSTKSEEEWKQQFRQMKDLSEVNKFLEHDLKNPPILKEKFDLSKELQPFRISRLDLDQKGNLQKTFGGINSSLDTSVYYLTDRLNYEEAGKGENYDFLLKPKDGKYRPLIKKEMAVRGGLPEERSFDYQITGTYSGKSIGNSDLDPSPLGIYSFSPVYLVLDQDGNKQNIELKKDLTPDTFLPIQASAITNLSNIELLKGETPIDAIRVRVKDIGGYDSQTEAKIKKSPKAFMNLQDFIQILWPVPQKNRCM
;
A
#
# COMPACT_ATOMS: atom_id res chain seq x y z
N MET A 1 -28.29 -31.92 12.40
CA MET A 1 -29.54 -31.73 11.64
C MET A 1 -29.15 -31.67 10.17
N HIS A 2 -29.63 -32.63 9.38
CA HIS A 2 -29.35 -32.71 7.94
C HIS A 2 -30.04 -31.58 7.18
N ILE A 3 -29.29 -30.94 6.27
CA ILE A 3 -29.83 -30.28 5.08
C ILE A 3 -28.95 -30.75 3.92
N ASN A 4 -29.53 -31.56 3.04
CA ASN A 4 -28.93 -32.01 1.79
C ASN A 4 -29.79 -31.48 0.64
N SER A 5 -29.17 -31.36 -0.55
CA SER A 5 -29.81 -31.18 -1.86
C SER A 5 -30.28 -29.76 -2.22
N LEU A 6 -29.34 -28.97 -2.74
CA LEU A 6 -29.47 -28.01 -3.86
C LEU A 6 -28.18 -27.18 -4.05
N HIS A 7 -27.26 -27.22 -3.08
CA HIS A 7 -25.92 -26.61 -3.18
C HIS A 7 -24.87 -27.51 -3.84
N SER A 8 -24.99 -28.84 -3.75
CA SER A 8 -23.96 -29.77 -4.27
C SER A 8 -23.86 -29.76 -5.80
N SER A 9 -24.95 -29.47 -6.51
CA SER A 9 -24.95 -29.37 -7.98
C SER A 9 -24.28 -28.09 -8.48
N LYS A 10 -24.31 -27.00 -7.69
CA LYS A 10 -23.64 -25.73 -8.03
C LYS A 10 -22.16 -25.78 -7.66
N VAL A 11 -21.83 -26.40 -6.53
CA VAL A 11 -20.45 -26.61 -6.04
C VAL A 11 -19.67 -27.61 -6.90
N ALA A 12 -20.29 -28.71 -7.34
CA ALA A 12 -19.63 -29.67 -8.24
C ALA A 12 -19.40 -29.08 -9.66
N LEU A 13 -20.31 -28.21 -10.12
CA LEU A 13 -20.13 -27.51 -11.40
C LEU A 13 -19.02 -26.46 -11.29
N SER A 14 -18.95 -25.69 -10.19
CA SER A 14 -17.87 -24.73 -9.97
C SER A 14 -16.52 -25.42 -9.78
N GLU A 15 -16.42 -26.45 -8.93
CA GLU A 15 -15.16 -27.19 -8.71
C GLU A 15 -14.61 -27.80 -10.00
N SER A 16 -15.48 -28.36 -10.86
CA SER A 16 -15.06 -28.91 -12.15
C SER A 16 -14.65 -27.82 -13.14
N ILE A 17 -15.33 -26.66 -13.16
CA ILE A 17 -14.94 -25.52 -13.99
C ILE A 17 -13.59 -24.96 -13.51
N HIS A 18 -13.40 -24.70 -12.21
CA HIS A 18 -12.13 -24.23 -11.62
C HIS A 18 -10.96 -25.18 -11.90
N LYS A 19 -11.22 -26.49 -11.89
CA LYS A 19 -10.18 -27.51 -12.11
C LYS A 19 -9.63 -27.51 -13.54
N TYR A 20 -10.41 -27.02 -14.51
CA TYR A 20 -10.03 -27.03 -15.93
C TYR A 20 -9.95 -25.63 -16.57
N SER A 21 -10.38 -24.56 -15.89
CA SER A 21 -10.26 -23.19 -16.38
C SER A 21 -8.79 -22.76 -16.38
N ARG A 22 -8.32 -22.22 -17.51
CA ARG A 22 -6.99 -21.61 -17.63
C ARG A 22 -6.92 -20.41 -16.69
N GLY A 23 -5.89 -20.33 -15.86
CA GLY A 23 -5.64 -19.15 -15.03
C GLY A 23 -5.10 -17.99 -15.84
N SER A 24 -4.87 -16.86 -15.18
CA SER A 24 -4.29 -15.68 -15.83
C SER A 24 -2.98 -15.98 -16.55
N TYR A 25 -2.17 -16.93 -16.08
CA TYR A 25 -0.94 -17.39 -16.73
C TYR A 25 -0.70 -18.87 -16.44
N ASP A 26 0.17 -19.50 -17.22
CA ASP A 26 0.44 -20.94 -17.14
C ASP A 26 1.74 -21.25 -16.37
N ILE A 27 2.70 -20.34 -16.40
CA ILE A 27 4.03 -20.52 -15.82
C ILE A 27 4.45 -19.25 -15.07
N LEU A 28 4.98 -19.40 -13.85
CA LEU A 28 5.59 -18.32 -13.07
C LEU A 28 7.11 -18.48 -13.02
N VAL A 29 7.82 -17.67 -13.80
CA VAL A 29 9.29 -17.65 -13.78
C VAL A 29 9.74 -16.76 -12.63
N ARG A 30 10.54 -17.29 -11.71
CA ARG A 30 11.15 -16.55 -10.59
C ARG A 30 12.55 -17.06 -10.30
N HIS A 31 13.41 -16.19 -9.76
CA HIS A 31 14.69 -16.59 -9.17
C HIS A 31 14.48 -17.64 -8.04
N PRO A 32 15.41 -18.56 -7.74
CA PRO A 32 15.21 -19.66 -6.80
C PRO A 32 15.25 -19.13 -5.37
N GLU A 33 16.12 -18.15 -5.11
CA GLU A 33 16.11 -17.36 -3.87
C GLU A 33 14.80 -16.56 -3.72
N ALA A 34 14.05 -16.38 -4.83
CA ALA A 34 12.74 -15.77 -4.77
C ALA A 34 11.64 -16.71 -4.19
N ARG A 35 11.99 -17.94 -3.79
CA ARG A 35 11.04 -18.92 -3.22
C ARG A 35 11.26 -19.11 -1.72
N SER A 36 10.19 -19.11 -0.94
CA SER A 36 10.26 -19.44 0.48
C SER A 36 10.42 -20.95 0.70
N ASP A 37 10.95 -21.36 1.86
CA ASP A 37 11.14 -22.78 2.21
C ASP A 37 9.82 -23.56 2.15
N ILE A 38 8.72 -22.90 2.52
CA ILE A 38 7.39 -23.49 2.48
C ILE A 38 6.87 -23.66 1.05
N GLU A 39 7.09 -22.68 0.16
CA GLU A 39 6.77 -22.82 -1.27
C GLU A 39 7.51 -24.01 -1.87
N GLN A 40 8.79 -24.18 -1.53
CA GLN A 40 9.60 -25.33 -1.98
C GLN A 40 9.09 -26.66 -1.40
N LYS A 41 8.78 -26.71 -0.10
CA LYS A 41 8.31 -27.92 0.58
C LYS A 41 6.92 -28.36 0.13
N LYS A 42 6.02 -27.41 -0.15
CA LYS A 42 4.59 -27.67 -0.42
C LYS A 42 4.24 -27.59 -1.91
N GLY A 43 5.08 -27.00 -2.74
CA GLY A 43 4.78 -26.80 -4.16
C GLY A 43 3.65 -25.81 -4.41
N ILE A 44 3.43 -24.86 -3.49
CA ILE A 44 2.44 -23.79 -3.59
C ILE A 44 3.14 -22.45 -3.79
N VAL A 45 2.36 -21.41 -4.12
CA VAL A 45 2.85 -20.03 -4.20
C VAL A 45 1.94 -19.13 -3.38
N GLU A 46 2.58 -18.22 -2.66
CA GLU A 46 1.90 -17.23 -1.84
C GLU A 46 1.11 -16.26 -2.73
N GLU A 47 -0.05 -15.78 -2.29
CA GLU A 47 -0.83 -14.79 -3.04
C GLU A 47 -0.01 -13.51 -3.31
N ASN A 48 0.81 -13.11 -2.34
CA ASN A 48 1.72 -11.95 -2.42
C ASN A 48 3.19 -12.37 -2.66
N TYR A 49 3.41 -13.30 -3.58
CA TYR A 49 4.73 -13.87 -3.90
C TYR A 49 5.80 -12.87 -4.38
N LEU A 50 5.39 -11.64 -4.74
CA LEU A 50 6.27 -10.55 -5.14
C LEU A 50 6.81 -9.75 -3.94
N THR A 51 6.42 -10.12 -2.71
CA THR A 51 6.90 -9.46 -1.49
C THR A 51 8.43 -9.47 -1.44
N GLY A 52 8.99 -8.26 -1.31
CA GLY A 52 10.40 -8.00 -1.06
C GLY A 52 11.26 -7.67 -2.28
N GLY A 53 10.73 -7.78 -3.50
CA GLY A 53 11.36 -7.17 -4.67
C GLY A 53 12.81 -7.60 -4.91
N ILE A 54 13.14 -8.88 -4.67
CA ILE A 54 14.50 -9.43 -4.72
C ILE A 54 15.17 -9.29 -6.10
N GLY A 55 14.38 -9.30 -7.17
CA GLY A 55 14.86 -9.32 -8.55
C GLY A 55 15.39 -10.70 -8.94
N GLY A 56 16.48 -10.72 -9.71
CA GLY A 56 17.18 -11.93 -10.12
C GLY A 56 16.97 -12.31 -11.59
N ILE A 57 16.16 -11.57 -12.35
CA ILE A 57 15.98 -11.75 -13.79
C ILE A 57 16.38 -10.46 -14.52
N SER A 58 17.32 -10.55 -15.46
CA SER A 58 17.76 -9.45 -16.32
C SER A 58 16.81 -9.19 -17.49
N LEU A 59 16.85 -7.99 -18.06
CA LEU A 59 16.13 -7.65 -19.29
C LEU A 59 16.53 -8.56 -20.46
N ALA A 60 17.79 -8.97 -20.54
CA ALA A 60 18.26 -9.93 -21.54
C ALA A 60 17.65 -11.33 -21.35
N GLN A 61 17.53 -11.81 -20.12
CA GLN A 61 16.85 -13.08 -19.84
C GLN A 61 15.36 -12.99 -20.16
N TYR A 62 14.70 -11.88 -19.79
CA TYR A 62 13.31 -11.61 -20.15
C TYR A 62 13.09 -11.61 -21.68
N LYS A 63 14.00 -10.98 -22.44
CA LYS A 63 13.92 -10.97 -23.90
C LYS A 63 14.01 -12.39 -24.48
N LYS A 64 14.97 -13.20 -23.99
CA LYS A 64 15.10 -14.60 -24.41
C LYS A 64 13.84 -15.42 -24.13
N ILE A 65 13.17 -15.17 -23.00
CA ILE A 65 11.90 -15.82 -22.66
C ILE A 65 10.79 -15.42 -23.65
N THR A 66 10.70 -14.13 -23.96
CA THR A 66 9.70 -13.59 -24.90
C THR A 66 9.89 -14.13 -26.32
N ASP A 67 11.13 -14.44 -26.71
CA ASP A 67 11.47 -14.97 -28.03
C ASP A 67 11.27 -16.50 -28.16
N ILE A 68 10.83 -17.20 -27.10
CA ILE A 68 10.51 -18.63 -27.17
C ILE A 68 9.29 -18.84 -28.07
N PRO A 69 9.36 -19.70 -29.11
CA PRO A 69 8.27 -19.86 -30.08
C PRO A 69 6.92 -20.24 -29.48
N ASP A 70 6.90 -20.98 -28.38
CA ASP A 70 5.68 -21.43 -27.70
C ASP A 70 5.12 -20.41 -26.68
N VAL A 71 5.79 -19.27 -26.47
CA VAL A 71 5.33 -18.22 -25.56
C VAL A 71 4.36 -17.28 -26.27
N GLU A 72 3.16 -17.16 -25.73
CA GLU A 72 2.09 -16.26 -26.19
C GLU A 72 2.22 -14.87 -25.54
N VAL A 73 2.38 -14.87 -24.21
CA VAL A 73 2.56 -13.66 -23.39
C VAL A 73 3.69 -13.93 -22.40
N ALA A 74 4.56 -12.95 -22.21
CA ALA A 74 5.54 -12.94 -21.13
C ALA A 74 5.45 -11.58 -20.44
N ALA A 75 4.71 -11.52 -19.34
CA ALA A 75 4.42 -10.31 -18.58
C ALA A 75 5.34 -10.22 -17.34
N PRO A 76 6.45 -9.49 -17.44
CA PRO A 76 7.39 -9.31 -16.34
C PRO A 76 6.80 -8.37 -15.29
N VAL A 77 7.19 -8.60 -14.03
CA VAL A 77 6.87 -7.73 -12.90
C VAL A 77 8.13 -7.44 -12.13
N SER A 78 8.33 -6.17 -11.79
CA SER A 78 9.42 -5.70 -10.95
C SER A 78 8.89 -4.80 -9.84
N VAL A 79 8.91 -5.28 -8.60
CA VAL A 79 8.63 -4.47 -7.41
C VAL A 79 9.83 -3.56 -7.16
N LEU A 80 9.62 -2.26 -7.33
CA LEU A 80 10.66 -1.24 -7.17
C LEU A 80 10.81 -0.81 -5.71
N GLY A 81 9.75 -0.94 -4.92
CA GLY A 81 9.73 -0.67 -3.50
C GLY A 81 8.61 0.30 -3.09
N PHE A 82 8.62 0.63 -1.80
CA PHE A 82 7.71 1.59 -1.19
C PHE A 82 8.34 2.97 -1.22
N PHE A 83 7.76 3.86 -2.02
CA PHE A 83 8.14 5.26 -2.06
C PHE A 83 7.27 6.06 -1.11
N THR A 84 7.93 6.91 -0.33
CA THR A 84 7.24 7.82 0.57
C THR A 84 6.90 9.12 -0.14
N ASN A 85 5.67 9.58 0.03
CA ASN A 85 5.32 10.96 -0.29
C ASN A 85 4.90 11.71 0.95
N ASP A 86 5.11 13.03 0.92
CA ASP A 86 4.31 13.91 1.76
C ASP A 86 2.85 13.73 1.34
N SER A 87 2.00 13.37 2.30
CA SER A 87 0.55 13.27 2.10
C SER A 87 -0.08 14.65 1.96
N GLY A 88 0.68 15.68 2.33
CA GLY A 88 0.35 17.08 2.35
C GLY A 88 -0.12 17.50 3.73
N GLY A 89 -1.02 18.48 3.77
CA GLY A 89 -1.43 19.10 5.02
C GLY A 89 -2.93 19.34 5.06
N ILE A 90 -3.42 19.44 6.28
CA ILE A 90 -4.78 19.88 6.55
C ILE A 90 -4.73 21.21 7.29
N LYS A 91 -5.45 22.19 6.76
CA LYS A 91 -5.74 23.47 7.36
C LYS A 91 -7.09 23.36 8.05
N VAL A 92 -7.13 23.58 9.36
CA VAL A 92 -8.35 23.47 10.15
C VAL A 92 -8.74 24.85 10.68
N GLU A 93 -9.96 25.29 10.41
CA GLU A 93 -10.55 26.51 10.96
C GLU A 93 -10.88 26.30 12.44
N LEU A 94 -10.26 27.09 13.31
CA LEU A 94 -10.50 27.05 14.75
C LEU A 94 -11.75 27.86 15.12
N PRO A 95 -12.53 27.45 16.14
CA PRO A 95 -13.70 28.19 16.59
C PRO A 95 -13.35 29.63 16.98
N SER A 96 -14.24 30.56 16.64
CA SER A 96 -14.12 31.96 17.07
C SER A 96 -14.22 32.05 18.60
N VAL A 97 -13.19 32.60 19.22
CA VAL A 97 -13.12 32.82 20.68
C VAL A 97 -13.36 34.26 21.03
N LYS A 98 -14.46 34.53 21.73
CA LYS A 98 -14.71 35.85 22.33
C LYS A 98 -14.64 35.85 23.86
N GLU A 99 -14.89 34.72 24.52
CA GLU A 99 -15.09 34.70 25.98
C GLU A 99 -14.47 33.50 26.74
N ASN A 100 -14.21 32.37 26.09
CA ASN A 100 -13.78 31.14 26.78
C ASN A 100 -12.47 30.59 26.19
N THR A 101 -11.64 29.98 27.03
CA THR A 101 -10.51 29.15 26.60
C THR A 101 -11.04 27.80 26.12
N TRP A 102 -10.66 27.40 24.90
CA TRP A 102 -11.05 26.11 24.32
C TRP A 102 -9.85 25.23 24.09
N VAL A 103 -10.05 23.93 24.22
CA VAL A 103 -9.11 22.90 23.77
C VAL A 103 -9.69 22.27 22.52
N THR A 104 -8.98 22.41 21.42
CA THR A 104 -9.28 21.74 20.16
C THR A 104 -8.33 20.55 20.01
N SER A 105 -8.87 19.35 19.88
CA SER A 105 -8.11 18.12 19.64
C SER A 105 -8.38 17.63 18.22
N ILE A 106 -7.32 17.27 17.52
CA ILE A 106 -7.37 16.68 16.19
C ILE A 106 -6.55 15.41 16.20
N LYS A 107 -7.25 14.30 16.05
CA LYS A 107 -6.65 12.97 16.02
C LYS A 107 -6.72 12.45 14.59
N ILE A 108 -5.57 12.30 13.95
CA ILE A 108 -5.47 11.59 12.68
C ILE A 108 -5.19 10.13 12.97
N SER A 109 -6.02 9.25 12.44
CA SER A 109 -5.82 7.82 12.56
C SER A 109 -6.08 7.13 11.23
N ASN A 110 -5.62 5.91 11.09
CA ASN A 110 -6.02 5.04 10.00
C ASN A 110 -7.18 4.14 10.41
N GLU A 111 -7.98 3.74 9.43
CA GLU A 111 -9.00 2.72 9.64
C GLU A 111 -8.43 1.36 9.28
N THR A 112 -7.91 0.63 10.29
CA THR A 112 -7.36 -0.73 10.15
C THR A 112 -8.41 -1.83 10.32
N GLY A 113 -9.65 -1.47 10.65
CA GLY A 113 -10.70 -2.41 11.10
C GLY A 113 -10.56 -2.83 12.57
N LEU A 114 -9.39 -2.65 13.18
CA LEU A 114 -9.14 -2.97 14.58
C LEU A 114 -9.69 -1.90 15.55
N PRO A 115 -9.85 -2.24 16.85
CA PRO A 115 -10.19 -1.28 17.89
C PRO A 115 -9.25 -0.07 17.93
N ASP A 116 -9.74 1.07 18.43
CA ASP A 116 -8.99 2.35 18.43
C ASP A 116 -7.62 2.26 19.13
N SER A 117 -7.46 1.37 20.11
CA SER A 117 -6.20 1.13 20.82
C SER A 117 -5.05 0.62 19.93
N TYR A 118 -5.37 0.07 18.76
CA TYR A 118 -4.40 -0.49 17.82
C TYR A 118 -4.16 0.41 16.60
N LYS A 119 -4.83 1.57 16.53
CA LYS A 119 -4.65 2.50 15.40
C LYS A 119 -3.40 3.33 15.61
N GLN A 120 -2.66 3.57 14.53
CA GLN A 120 -1.62 4.57 14.56
C GLN A 120 -2.30 5.95 14.61
N VAL A 121 -2.09 6.69 15.70
CA VAL A 121 -2.75 7.99 15.90
C VAL A 121 -1.71 9.10 15.98
N LEU A 122 -1.87 10.11 15.13
CA LEU A 122 -1.26 11.42 15.31
C LEU A 122 -2.21 12.30 16.12
N ASP A 123 -1.83 12.66 17.34
CA ASP A 123 -2.68 13.51 18.19
C ASP A 123 -2.13 14.94 18.27
N THR A 124 -2.97 15.89 17.90
CA THR A 124 -2.67 17.32 17.92
C THR A 124 -3.67 18.01 18.84
N HIS A 125 -3.17 18.72 19.85
CA HIS A 125 -3.99 19.52 20.74
C HIS A 125 -3.60 20.98 20.63
N VAL A 126 -4.60 21.85 20.55
CA VAL A 126 -4.44 23.29 20.48
C VAL A 126 -5.32 23.95 21.53
N VAL A 127 -4.70 24.69 22.45
CA VAL A 127 -5.41 25.54 23.40
C VAL A 127 -5.61 26.90 22.75
N ASN A 128 -6.85 27.29 22.50
CA ASN A 128 -7.23 28.57 21.92
C ASN A 128 -7.65 29.52 23.05
N ILE A 129 -6.87 30.58 23.26
CA ILE A 129 -6.98 31.51 24.38
C ILE A 129 -7.46 32.87 23.82
N PRO A 130 -8.62 33.40 24.26
CA PRO A 130 -9.26 34.57 23.65
C PRO A 130 -8.41 35.84 23.52
N LEU A 131 -7.49 36.09 24.46
CA LEU A 131 -6.77 37.37 24.59
C LEU A 131 -5.24 37.22 24.76
N SER A 132 -4.64 36.09 24.34
CA SER A 132 -3.18 35.90 24.35
C SER A 132 -2.51 36.21 23.00
N ASP A 133 -1.20 36.48 23.03
CA ASP A 133 -0.35 36.63 21.84
C ASP A 133 0.88 35.70 21.93
N PRO A 134 0.97 34.62 21.10
CA PRO A 134 -0.03 34.21 20.13
C PRO A 134 -1.30 33.66 20.83
N PRO A 135 -2.47 33.73 20.18
CA PRO A 135 -3.76 33.32 20.76
C PRO A 135 -3.93 31.81 20.87
N ILE A 136 -2.93 31.03 20.48
CA ILE A 136 -3.01 29.57 20.44
C ILE A 136 -1.75 28.92 21.00
N MET A 137 -1.91 27.74 21.62
CA MET A 137 -0.82 26.95 22.17
C MET A 137 -0.96 25.49 21.71
N PRO A 138 -0.15 25.04 20.74
CA PRO A 138 -0.18 23.67 20.28
C PRO A 138 0.77 22.75 21.05
N ASN A 139 0.45 21.45 21.09
CA ASN A 139 1.32 20.44 21.70
C ASN A 139 2.50 19.99 20.82
N ARG A 140 2.63 20.53 19.60
CA ARG A 140 3.67 20.21 18.61
C ARG A 140 3.85 21.34 17.60
N SER A 141 4.93 21.29 16.85
CA SER A 141 5.18 22.21 15.73
C SER A 141 4.06 22.14 14.68
N MET A 142 3.53 23.30 14.32
CA MET A 142 2.48 23.50 13.32
C MET A 142 2.54 24.92 12.74
N GLY A 143 1.87 25.15 11.61
CA GLY A 143 1.66 26.49 11.06
C GLY A 143 0.41 27.13 11.65
N PHE A 144 0.49 28.41 11.98
CA PHE A 144 -0.66 29.24 12.37
C PHE A 144 -0.87 30.33 11.33
N MET A 145 -2.13 30.60 10.99
CA MET A 145 -2.47 31.78 10.20
C MET A 145 -3.78 32.41 10.68
N GLU A 146 -3.89 33.71 10.49
CA GLU A 146 -5.13 34.45 10.62
C GLU A 146 -5.44 35.11 9.28
N GLU A 147 -6.65 34.87 8.75
CA GLU A 147 -7.12 35.37 7.46
C GLU A 147 -8.59 35.78 7.62
N ASP A 148 -8.93 37.02 7.25
CA ASP A 148 -10.29 37.58 7.37
C ASP A 148 -10.93 37.44 8.76
N GLY A 149 -10.13 37.55 9.83
CA GLY A 149 -10.57 37.41 11.22
C GLY A 149 -10.87 35.96 11.64
N LYS A 150 -10.58 34.98 10.78
CA LYS A 150 -10.63 33.55 11.09
C LYS A 150 -9.23 33.03 11.42
N LYS A 151 -9.17 32.11 12.37
CA LYS A 151 -7.92 31.49 12.82
C LYS A 151 -7.83 30.08 12.25
N PHE A 152 -6.66 29.74 11.71
CA PHE A 152 -6.41 28.41 11.17
C PHE A 152 -5.12 27.82 11.73
N ILE A 153 -5.13 26.50 11.86
CA ILE A 153 -3.94 25.71 12.13
C ILE A 153 -3.67 24.79 10.95
N ASN A 154 -2.39 24.66 10.61
CA ASN A 154 -1.91 23.84 9.51
C ASN A 154 -0.93 22.81 10.04
N PHE A 155 -1.15 21.54 9.74
CA PHE A 155 -0.19 20.50 10.05
C PHE A 155 -0.11 19.47 8.95
N THR A 156 1.07 18.85 8.87
CA THR A 156 1.36 17.80 7.89
C THR A 156 0.66 16.51 8.29
N LEU A 157 0.03 15.86 7.33
CA LEU A 157 -0.53 14.53 7.48
C LEU A 157 0.59 13.49 7.60
N PRO A 158 0.34 12.34 8.26
CA PRO A 158 1.32 11.26 8.32
C PRO A 158 1.82 10.86 6.92
N THR A 159 3.11 10.52 6.82
CA THR A 159 3.71 9.98 5.59
C THR A 159 3.04 8.67 5.19
N ASN A 160 2.80 8.50 3.90
CA ASN A 160 2.31 7.26 3.33
C ASN A 160 3.39 6.52 2.55
N TYR A 161 3.24 5.19 2.50
CA TYR A 161 4.10 4.29 1.75
C TYR A 161 3.33 3.73 0.55
N ASN A 162 3.83 4.04 -0.64
CA ASN A 162 3.19 3.69 -1.91
C ASN A 162 4.05 2.68 -2.64
N LEU A 163 3.50 1.49 -2.87
CA LEU A 163 4.20 0.45 -3.60
C LEU A 163 4.25 0.83 -5.09
N LEU A 164 5.45 0.96 -5.64
CA LEU A 164 5.67 1.15 -7.06
C LEU A 164 6.11 -0.17 -7.70
N VAL A 165 5.45 -0.53 -8.79
CA VAL A 165 5.74 -1.74 -9.56
C VAL A 165 5.98 -1.36 -11.02
N ALA A 166 6.97 -1.97 -11.66
CA ALA A 166 7.20 -1.85 -13.09
C ALA A 166 6.74 -3.11 -13.83
N VAL A 167 6.11 -2.89 -14.98
CA VAL A 167 5.64 -3.96 -15.89
C VAL A 167 6.02 -3.61 -17.33
N ASP A 168 5.96 -4.60 -18.22
CA ASP A 168 5.88 -4.33 -19.67
C ASP A 168 4.41 -4.03 -20.01
N PRO A 169 4.04 -2.79 -20.38
CA PRO A 169 2.64 -2.43 -20.60
C PRO A 169 1.98 -3.27 -21.69
N GLU A 170 2.67 -3.58 -22.80
CA GLU A 170 2.07 -4.33 -23.91
C GLU A 170 1.80 -5.80 -23.52
N GLN A 171 2.65 -6.37 -22.69
CA GLN A 171 2.47 -7.74 -22.20
C GLN A 171 1.44 -7.80 -21.07
N GLU A 172 1.43 -6.77 -20.21
CA GLU A 172 0.44 -6.64 -19.15
C GLU A 172 -0.97 -6.47 -19.73
N ASP A 173 -1.12 -5.73 -20.83
CA ASP A 173 -2.39 -5.57 -21.55
C ASP A 173 -2.94 -6.90 -22.03
N LYS A 174 -2.07 -7.75 -22.60
CA LYS A 174 -2.44 -9.09 -23.08
C LYS A 174 -2.82 -10.01 -21.91
N LEU A 175 -2.14 -9.86 -20.78
CA LEU A 175 -2.37 -10.69 -19.59
C LEU A 175 -3.69 -10.31 -18.90
N THR A 176 -3.89 -9.03 -18.63
CA THR A 176 -4.97 -8.48 -17.80
C THR A 176 -6.22 -8.10 -18.59
N ALA A 177 -6.12 -8.03 -19.92
CA ALA A 177 -7.16 -7.48 -20.81
C ALA A 177 -7.53 -6.01 -20.51
N GLN A 178 -6.67 -5.27 -19.80
CA GLN A 178 -6.80 -3.83 -19.56
C GLN A 178 -5.68 -3.07 -20.27
N LYS A 179 -6.00 -1.92 -20.87
CA LYS A 179 -4.99 -1.07 -21.51
C LYS A 179 -4.20 -0.24 -20.49
N MET A 180 -2.93 -0.56 -20.32
CA MET A 180 -1.92 0.13 -19.53
C MET A 180 -1.27 1.22 -20.39
N ASN A 181 -1.95 2.36 -20.53
CA ASN A 181 -1.47 3.49 -21.34
C ASN A 181 -0.33 4.28 -20.66
N ILE A 182 0.78 3.61 -20.33
CA ILE A 182 1.95 4.21 -19.67
C ILE A 182 2.83 4.84 -20.75
N THR A 183 2.65 6.15 -20.98
CA THR A 183 3.38 6.87 -22.04
C THR A 183 4.59 7.62 -21.45
N ASP A 184 5.78 7.34 -21.95
CA ASP A 184 6.94 8.21 -21.71
C ASP A 184 6.70 9.54 -22.44
N ARG A 185 6.30 10.57 -21.69
CA ARG A 185 5.98 11.91 -22.25
C ARG A 185 7.19 12.83 -22.36
N LEU A 186 8.38 12.38 -22.01
CA LEU A 186 9.62 13.14 -22.18
C LEU A 186 10.57 12.38 -23.10
N GLY A 187 10.93 13.07 -24.17
CA GLY A 187 11.80 12.57 -25.22
C GLY A 187 13.15 12.12 -24.68
N THR A 188 13.72 11.20 -25.43
CA THR A 188 15.07 10.65 -25.38
C THR A 188 16.19 11.70 -25.54
N GLU A 189 15.97 12.96 -25.18
CA GLU A 189 17.08 13.88 -25.02
C GLU A 189 17.77 13.56 -23.71
N LYS A 190 18.92 12.91 -23.83
CA LYS A 190 19.98 12.79 -22.83
C LYS A 190 20.47 14.18 -22.39
N SER A 191 19.59 15.03 -21.86
CA SER A 191 20.01 16.17 -21.07
C SER A 191 20.61 15.60 -19.79
N THR A 192 21.93 15.64 -19.69
CA THR A 192 22.65 15.24 -18.48
C THR A 192 22.34 16.15 -17.28
N LYS A 193 21.60 17.25 -17.50
CA LYS A 193 21.27 18.26 -16.49
C LYS A 193 19.93 18.05 -15.80
N LEU A 194 19.02 17.23 -16.34
CA LEU A 194 17.70 16.98 -15.73
C LEU A 194 17.62 15.56 -15.15
N PRO A 195 16.88 15.36 -14.05
CA PRO A 195 16.59 14.03 -13.54
C PRO A 195 15.75 13.24 -14.56
N PRO A 196 15.92 11.90 -14.65
CA PRO A 196 15.07 11.07 -15.49
C PRO A 196 13.62 11.13 -15.01
N SER A 197 12.66 11.02 -15.94
CA SER A 197 11.23 11.02 -15.62
C SER A 197 10.70 9.58 -15.63
N ILE A 198 9.94 9.21 -14.59
CA ILE A 198 9.29 7.92 -14.43
C ILE A 198 7.78 8.11 -14.61
N PRO A 199 7.17 7.60 -15.69
CA PRO A 199 5.73 7.70 -15.88
C PRO A 199 4.99 6.79 -14.90
N LEU A 200 3.94 7.31 -14.28
CA LEU A 200 3.10 6.57 -13.35
C LEU A 200 1.68 6.46 -13.89
N LEU A 201 1.11 5.26 -13.78
CA LEU A 201 -0.32 4.99 -13.84
C LEU A 201 -0.79 4.72 -12.41
N ILE A 202 -1.59 5.62 -11.83
CA ILE A 202 -1.99 5.53 -10.41
C ILE A 202 -3.15 4.55 -10.25
N ASN A 203 -3.09 3.69 -9.23
CA ASN A 203 -4.20 2.81 -8.88
C ASN A 203 -5.28 3.59 -8.11
N GLU A 204 -6.47 3.74 -8.69
CA GLU A 204 -7.60 4.45 -8.09
C GLU A 204 -8.21 3.68 -6.91
N ASP A 205 -7.98 2.37 -6.83
CA ASP A 205 -8.41 1.52 -5.71
C ASP A 205 -7.38 1.49 -4.57
N SER A 206 -6.23 2.15 -4.73
CA SER A 206 -5.21 2.25 -3.69
C SER A 206 -5.59 3.32 -2.69
N ASP A 207 -6.40 2.93 -1.72
CA ASP A 207 -6.85 3.82 -0.66
C ASP A 207 -5.72 4.16 0.32
N VAL A 208 -5.53 5.45 0.54
CA VAL A 208 -4.80 5.98 1.69
C VAL A 208 -5.80 6.11 2.83
N SER A 209 -5.95 5.05 3.64
CA SER A 209 -6.91 5.01 4.75
C SER A 209 -6.52 5.99 5.86
N MET A 210 -7.16 7.16 5.89
CA MET A 210 -6.97 8.17 6.93
C MET A 210 -8.28 8.80 7.35
N GLN A 211 -8.40 9.06 8.63
CA GLN A 211 -9.54 9.70 9.26
C GLN A 211 -9.06 10.78 10.20
N ALA A 212 -9.81 11.87 10.30
CA ALA A 212 -9.60 12.91 11.29
C ALA A 212 -10.77 12.93 12.26
N LEU A 213 -10.48 12.89 13.57
CA LEU A 213 -11.45 13.17 14.62
C LEU A 213 -11.15 14.55 15.21
N PHE A 214 -12.09 15.47 14.99
CA PHE A 214 -12.06 16.84 15.49
C PHE A 214 -12.92 16.94 16.75
N GLU A 215 -12.37 17.47 17.83
CA GLU A 215 -13.07 17.63 19.10
C GLU A 215 -12.80 19.01 19.69
N VAL A 216 -13.85 19.69 20.14
CA VAL A 216 -13.74 20.98 20.85
C VAL A 216 -14.28 20.82 22.26
N ARG A 217 -13.51 21.31 23.24
CA ARG A 217 -13.83 21.27 24.67
C ARG A 217 -13.63 22.64 25.28
N LYS A 218 -14.49 23.01 26.23
CA LYS A 218 -14.21 24.16 27.10
C LYS A 218 -13.10 23.75 28.07
N SER A 219 -12.06 24.57 28.21
CA SER A 219 -11.03 24.29 29.22
C SER A 219 -11.61 24.50 30.62
N THR A 220 -11.17 23.66 31.55
CA THR A 220 -11.46 23.76 32.98
C THR A 220 -10.63 24.81 33.68
N LYS A 221 -9.57 25.29 33.02
CA LYS A 221 -8.70 26.35 33.52
C LYS A 221 -9.08 27.69 32.90
N SER A 222 -8.91 28.72 33.70
CA SER A 222 -8.97 30.11 33.27
C SER A 222 -7.79 30.45 32.35
N GLU A 223 -7.93 31.58 31.65
CA GLU A 223 -6.86 32.16 30.82
C GLU A 223 -5.57 32.39 31.62
N GLU A 224 -5.67 32.93 32.84
CA GLU A 224 -4.49 33.24 33.67
C GLU A 224 -3.77 31.99 34.15
N GLU A 225 -4.49 30.91 34.45
CA GLU A 225 -3.90 29.62 34.77
C GLU A 225 -3.12 29.04 33.58
N TRP A 226 -3.65 29.16 32.36
CA TRP A 226 -2.93 28.76 31.15
C TRP A 226 -1.70 29.61 30.89
N LYS A 227 -1.79 30.94 31.07
CA LYS A 227 -0.63 31.84 30.97
C LYS A 227 0.46 31.49 31.98
N GLN A 228 0.08 31.15 33.21
CA GLN A 228 1.04 30.74 34.24
C GLN A 228 1.73 29.42 33.89
N GLN A 229 0.96 28.42 33.45
CA GLN A 229 1.51 27.12 33.02
C GLN A 229 2.46 27.30 31.84
N PHE A 230 2.08 28.11 30.86
CA PHE A 230 2.90 28.41 29.70
C PHE A 230 4.27 28.98 30.06
N ARG A 231 4.32 29.96 30.99
CA ARG A 231 5.60 30.53 31.45
C ARG A 231 6.55 29.50 32.07
N GLN A 232 6.02 28.36 32.52
CA GLN A 232 6.79 27.28 33.14
C GLN A 232 7.14 26.15 32.15
N MET A 233 6.55 26.15 30.95
CA MET A 233 6.80 25.11 29.95
C MET A 233 8.20 25.22 29.39
N LYS A 234 8.87 24.07 29.25
CA LYS A 234 10.19 23.98 28.62
C LYS A 234 10.11 23.74 27.12
N ASP A 235 9.07 23.04 26.67
CA ASP A 235 8.80 22.74 25.28
C ASP A 235 7.30 22.48 25.05
N LEU A 236 6.87 22.48 23.78
CA LEU A 236 5.47 22.36 23.40
C LEU A 236 4.82 21.03 23.80
N SER A 237 5.59 19.95 23.95
CA SER A 237 5.02 18.64 24.31
C SER A 237 4.45 18.63 25.73
N GLU A 238 4.89 19.55 26.59
CA GLU A 238 4.40 19.68 27.96
C GLU A 238 2.93 20.11 28.03
N VAL A 239 2.39 20.72 26.97
CA VAL A 239 0.95 21.04 26.85
C VAL A 239 0.09 19.81 27.15
N ASN A 240 0.49 18.62 26.70
CA ASN A 240 -0.26 17.38 26.94
C ASN A 240 -0.42 17.08 28.44
N LYS A 241 0.62 17.31 29.26
CA LYS A 241 0.58 17.07 30.71
C LYS A 241 -0.48 17.96 31.38
N PHE A 242 -0.63 19.18 30.88
CA PHE A 242 -1.61 20.12 31.40
C PHE A 242 -3.02 19.85 30.90
N LEU A 243 -3.20 19.11 29.79
CA LEU A 243 -4.50 18.83 29.20
C LEU A 243 -5.21 17.60 29.79
N GLU A 244 -4.57 16.78 30.62
CA GLU A 244 -5.16 15.52 31.12
C GLU A 244 -6.56 15.67 31.72
N HIS A 245 -6.80 16.75 32.49
CA HIS A 245 -8.11 17.01 33.07
C HIS A 245 -9.12 17.47 32.01
N ASP A 246 -8.69 18.34 31.09
CA ASP A 246 -9.55 18.84 30.02
C ASP A 246 -9.98 17.72 29.07
N LEU A 247 -9.05 16.81 28.72
CA LEU A 247 -9.32 15.70 27.81
C LEU A 247 -10.29 14.65 28.38
N LYS A 248 -10.46 14.59 29.71
CA LYS A 248 -11.46 13.73 30.37
C LYS A 248 -12.89 14.27 30.22
N ASN A 249 -13.06 15.56 29.96
CA ASN A 249 -14.38 16.13 29.76
C ASN A 249 -14.95 15.75 28.39
N PRO A 250 -16.27 15.53 28.29
CA PRO A 250 -16.91 15.28 27.01
C PRO A 250 -16.74 16.51 26.10
N PRO A 251 -16.43 16.31 24.81
CA PRO A 251 -16.38 17.41 23.85
C PRO A 251 -17.78 17.99 23.61
N ILE A 252 -17.84 19.31 23.42
CA ILE A 252 -19.06 20.03 23.04
C ILE A 252 -19.35 19.93 21.53
N LEU A 253 -18.31 19.65 20.74
CA LEU A 253 -18.38 19.38 19.31
C LEU A 253 -17.44 18.21 19.03
N LYS A 254 -17.94 17.19 18.33
CA LYS A 254 -17.18 16.00 17.95
C LYS A 254 -17.56 15.61 16.53
N GLU A 255 -16.63 15.76 15.61
CA GLU A 255 -16.85 15.49 14.18
C GLU A 255 -15.77 14.54 13.65
N LYS A 256 -16.19 13.55 12.87
CA LYS A 256 -15.29 12.57 12.26
C LYS A 256 -15.31 12.75 10.74
N PHE A 257 -14.13 12.85 10.15
CA PHE A 257 -13.94 13.03 8.72
C PHE A 257 -13.17 11.84 8.15
N ASP A 258 -13.67 11.31 7.04
CA ASP A 258 -12.93 10.37 6.21
C ASP A 258 -12.11 11.16 5.20
N LEU A 259 -10.79 11.14 5.37
CA LEU A 259 -9.86 11.83 4.47
C LEU A 259 -9.50 10.98 3.26
N SER A 260 -9.81 9.67 3.29
CA SER A 260 -9.28 8.69 2.35
C SER A 260 -9.61 9.00 0.90
N LYS A 261 -10.79 9.59 0.63
CA LYS A 261 -11.24 9.96 -0.72
C LYS A 261 -10.50 11.14 -1.32
N GLU A 262 -9.94 12.00 -0.47
CA GLU A 262 -9.27 13.22 -0.92
C GLU A 262 -7.75 13.02 -1.13
N LEU A 263 -7.22 11.95 -0.55
CA LEU A 263 -5.82 11.53 -0.62
C LEU A 263 -5.61 10.57 -1.79
N GLN A 264 -4.47 10.70 -2.46
CA GLN A 264 -4.06 9.79 -3.53
C GLN A 264 -2.58 9.47 -3.41
N PRO A 265 -2.16 8.23 -3.75
CA PRO A 265 -0.76 7.89 -3.88
C PRO A 265 0.01 8.82 -4.80
N PHE A 266 1.27 9.10 -4.48
CA PHE A 266 2.17 9.95 -5.27
C PHE A 266 1.65 11.38 -5.52
N ARG A 267 0.62 11.82 -4.78
CA ARG A 267 0.10 13.19 -4.82
C ARG A 267 0.08 13.79 -3.43
N ILE A 268 0.41 15.08 -3.39
CA ILE A 268 0.31 15.88 -2.17
C ILE A 268 -1.09 16.51 -2.18
N SER A 269 -1.81 16.32 -1.08
CA SER A 269 -3.17 16.86 -0.93
C SER A 269 -3.17 18.00 0.08
N ARG A 270 -3.86 19.08 -0.26
CA ARG A 270 -4.11 20.19 0.67
C ARG A 270 -5.60 20.23 0.93
N LEU A 271 -5.93 20.12 2.21
CA LEU A 271 -7.30 20.00 2.66
C LEU A 271 -7.62 21.17 3.58
N ASP A 272 -8.72 21.83 3.34
CA ASP A 272 -9.27 22.87 4.21
C ASP A 272 -10.50 22.28 4.90
N LEU A 273 -10.49 22.27 6.23
CA LEU A 273 -11.61 21.84 7.06
C LEU A 273 -12.17 23.04 7.79
N ASP A 274 -13.40 23.43 7.45
CA ASP A 274 -14.08 24.54 8.13
C ASP A 274 -14.75 24.09 9.46
N GLN A 275 -15.21 25.06 10.26
CA GLN A 275 -15.89 24.79 11.54
C GLN A 275 -17.23 24.05 11.40
N LYS A 276 -17.82 24.03 10.20
CA LYS A 276 -19.08 23.33 9.91
C LYS A 276 -18.83 21.89 9.46
N GLY A 277 -17.57 21.48 9.36
CA GLY A 277 -17.19 20.15 8.91
C GLY A 277 -17.16 19.99 7.39
N ASN A 278 -17.12 21.08 6.62
CA ASN A 278 -16.92 20.98 5.18
C ASN A 278 -15.43 20.80 4.88
N LEU A 279 -15.09 19.67 4.27
CA LEU A 279 -13.75 19.39 3.75
C LEU A 279 -13.67 19.85 2.29
N GLN A 280 -12.68 20.70 1.98
CA GLN A 280 -12.44 21.19 0.63
C GLN A 280 -10.99 20.98 0.22
N LYS A 281 -10.76 20.56 -1.02
CA LYS A 281 -9.42 20.45 -1.58
C LYS A 281 -8.95 21.81 -2.09
N THR A 282 -7.82 22.30 -1.60
CA THR A 282 -7.24 23.59 -2.01
C THR A 282 -5.92 23.41 -2.75
N PHE A 283 -5.48 24.44 -3.49
CA PHE A 283 -4.21 24.46 -4.22
C PHE A 283 -3.32 25.63 -3.71
N GLY A 284 -2.40 25.42 -2.74
CA GLY A 284 -1.32 26.38 -2.41
C GLY A 284 -0.63 26.25 -1.01
N GLY A 285 0.73 26.23 -0.95
CA GLY A 285 1.73 26.17 0.19
C GLY A 285 1.55 25.15 1.35
N ILE A 286 2.53 24.52 2.02
CA ILE A 286 4.01 24.58 2.13
C ILE A 286 4.59 23.15 1.99
N ASN A 287 5.70 23.05 1.25
CA ASN A 287 6.64 21.93 1.04
C ASN A 287 6.14 20.70 0.24
N SER A 288 6.62 20.59 -0.99
CA SER A 288 6.37 19.46 -1.89
C SER A 288 7.66 19.08 -2.64
N SER A 289 8.71 18.72 -1.92
CA SER A 289 9.76 17.88 -2.48
C SER A 289 9.40 16.44 -2.13
N LEU A 290 8.83 15.71 -3.08
CA LEU A 290 8.88 14.26 -2.99
C LEU A 290 10.35 13.90 -2.98
N ASP A 291 10.86 13.44 -1.85
CA ASP A 291 12.20 12.91 -1.78
C ASP A 291 12.21 11.58 -2.54
N THR A 292 12.55 11.65 -3.82
CA THR A 292 12.68 10.48 -4.69
C THR A 292 14.03 9.78 -4.52
N SER A 293 14.90 10.28 -3.62
CA SER A 293 16.17 9.63 -3.31
C SER A 293 16.00 8.51 -2.30
N VAL A 294 14.90 8.49 -1.55
CA VAL A 294 14.64 7.49 -0.50
C VAL A 294 13.47 6.60 -0.88
N TYR A 295 13.66 5.29 -0.73
CA TYR A 295 12.61 4.29 -0.85
C TYR A 295 12.86 3.15 0.12
N TYR A 296 11.87 2.28 0.30
CA TYR A 296 11.93 1.18 1.25
C TYR A 296 11.63 -0.14 0.57
N LEU A 297 12.40 -1.16 0.91
CA LEU A 297 12.07 -2.56 0.63
C LEU A 297 11.56 -3.21 1.91
N THR A 298 10.91 -4.35 1.78
CA THR A 298 10.46 -5.16 2.91
C THR A 298 10.95 -6.58 2.78
N ASP A 299 11.17 -7.27 3.89
CA ASP A 299 11.37 -8.72 3.84
C ASP A 299 10.04 -9.46 3.56
N ARG A 300 10.17 -10.74 3.23
CA ARG A 300 9.04 -11.67 3.19
C ARG A 300 8.41 -11.86 4.56
N LEU A 301 7.18 -12.36 4.57
CA LEU A 301 6.60 -12.88 5.80
C LEU A 301 7.37 -14.10 6.25
N ASN A 302 7.74 -14.11 7.53
CA ASN A 302 8.26 -15.29 8.18
C ASN A 302 7.12 -16.01 8.88
N TYR A 303 6.93 -17.29 8.58
CA TYR A 303 5.91 -18.10 9.22
C TYR A 303 6.31 -19.57 9.26
N GLU A 304 5.79 -20.25 10.27
CA GLU A 304 6.00 -21.68 10.50
C GLU A 304 4.69 -22.45 10.29
N GLU A 305 4.79 -23.68 9.81
CA GLU A 305 3.65 -24.58 9.69
C GLU A 305 3.11 -24.92 11.09
N ALA A 306 1.86 -24.58 11.35
CA ALA A 306 1.20 -24.71 12.65
C ALA A 306 0.04 -25.72 12.57
N GLY A 307 0.31 -26.96 12.18
CA GLY A 307 -0.72 -28.00 12.15
C GLY A 307 -0.32 -29.26 11.39
N LYS A 308 -1.16 -30.31 11.45
CA LYS A 308 -1.03 -31.55 10.67
C LYS A 308 -2.31 -31.91 9.89
N GLY A 309 -3.17 -30.92 9.59
CA GLY A 309 -4.46 -31.10 8.93
C GLY A 309 -4.49 -30.64 7.47
N GLU A 310 -5.67 -30.76 6.84
CA GLU A 310 -5.94 -30.29 5.46
C GLU A 310 -6.04 -28.76 5.35
N ASN A 311 -6.30 -28.07 6.46
CA ASN A 311 -6.23 -26.61 6.54
C ASN A 311 -4.78 -26.20 6.83
N TYR A 312 -4.22 -25.38 5.94
CA TYR A 312 -2.86 -24.85 6.08
C TYR A 312 -2.83 -23.74 7.13
N ASP A 313 -2.72 -24.15 8.38
CA ASP A 313 -2.54 -23.23 9.49
C ASP A 313 -1.06 -22.80 9.54
N PHE A 314 -0.82 -21.49 9.44
CA PHE A 314 0.52 -20.90 9.53
C PHE A 314 0.61 -19.93 10.69
N LEU A 315 1.68 -20.03 11.47
CA LEU A 315 1.98 -19.11 12.55
C LEU A 315 2.97 -18.06 12.06
N LEU A 316 2.51 -16.81 11.94
CA LEU A 316 3.37 -15.67 11.62
C LEU A 316 4.37 -15.41 12.76
N LYS A 317 5.63 -15.16 12.40
CA LYS A 317 6.74 -14.88 13.32
C LYS A 317 7.26 -13.47 13.08
N PRO A 318 6.78 -12.46 13.84
CA PRO A 318 7.32 -11.11 13.72
C PRO A 318 8.78 -11.06 14.17
N LYS A 319 9.58 -10.24 13.51
CA LYS A 319 10.96 -9.91 13.88
C LYS A 319 10.95 -8.53 14.55
N ASP A 320 11.37 -8.46 15.81
CA ASP A 320 11.35 -7.22 16.62
C ASP A 320 9.97 -6.54 16.65
N GLY A 321 8.90 -7.33 16.73
CA GLY A 321 7.51 -6.85 16.73
C GLY A 321 6.96 -6.43 15.37
N LYS A 322 7.74 -6.56 14.28
CA LYS A 322 7.33 -6.24 12.91
C LYS A 322 7.20 -7.49 12.05
N TYR A 323 6.18 -7.55 11.21
CA TYR A 323 5.97 -8.69 10.31
C TYR A 323 6.79 -8.58 9.03
N ARG A 324 7.02 -7.35 8.56
CA ARG A 324 7.82 -7.05 7.37
C ARG A 324 8.74 -5.85 7.65
N PRO A 325 9.90 -6.04 8.30
CA PRO A 325 10.80 -4.94 8.60
C PRO A 325 11.14 -4.11 7.34
N LEU A 326 11.17 -2.78 7.50
CA LEU A 326 11.51 -1.86 6.43
C LEU A 326 13.02 -1.71 6.27
N ILE A 327 13.51 -1.89 5.05
CA ILE A 327 14.90 -1.68 4.67
C ILE A 327 14.96 -0.38 3.86
N LYS A 328 15.47 0.69 4.48
CA LYS A 328 15.68 1.97 3.80
C LYS A 328 16.75 1.83 2.72
N LYS A 329 16.47 2.37 1.53
CA LYS A 329 17.39 2.50 0.40
C LYS A 329 17.51 3.97 0.06
N GLU A 330 18.74 4.39 -0.24
CA GLU A 330 19.07 5.76 -0.62
C GLU A 330 19.79 5.72 -1.97
N MET A 331 19.35 6.59 -2.88
CA MET A 331 19.96 6.78 -4.18
C MET A 331 20.89 7.99 -4.12
N ALA A 332 21.97 7.94 -4.91
CA ALA A 332 22.81 9.12 -5.09
C ALA A 332 22.00 10.25 -5.73
N VAL A 333 21.94 11.39 -5.05
CA VAL A 333 21.33 12.62 -5.58
C VAL A 333 22.13 13.07 -6.80
N ARG A 334 21.44 13.42 -7.89
CA ARG A 334 22.07 13.87 -9.13
C ARG A 334 22.42 15.37 -9.01
N GLY A 335 23.56 15.63 -8.38
CA GLY A 335 24.13 16.97 -8.17
C GLY A 335 24.29 17.29 -6.67
N GLY A 336 25.07 18.33 -6.38
CA GLY A 336 25.52 18.68 -5.02
C GLY A 336 24.59 19.60 -4.22
N LEU A 337 23.36 19.86 -4.65
CA LEU A 337 22.41 20.74 -3.96
C LEU A 337 21.21 19.97 -3.37
N PRO A 338 20.69 20.36 -2.19
CA PRO A 338 19.57 19.69 -1.50
C PRO A 338 18.24 19.61 -2.26
N GLU A 339 18.10 20.32 -3.37
CA GLU A 339 16.89 20.39 -4.20
C GLU A 339 16.94 19.46 -5.44
N GLU A 340 18.07 18.76 -5.65
CA GLU A 340 18.24 17.87 -6.78
C GLU A 340 17.59 16.49 -6.50
N ARG A 341 16.76 16.03 -7.43
CA ARG A 341 16.00 14.77 -7.31
C ARG A 341 16.72 13.65 -8.06
N SER A 342 16.62 12.41 -7.56
CA SER A 342 17.17 11.24 -8.27
C SER A 342 16.42 10.96 -9.58
N PHE A 343 15.11 11.25 -9.61
CA PHE A 343 14.23 11.15 -10.77
C PHE A 343 12.92 11.93 -10.47
N ASP A 344 12.12 12.21 -11.48
CA ASP A 344 10.81 12.86 -11.34
C ASP A 344 9.67 11.89 -11.65
N TYR A 345 8.55 11.99 -10.90
CA TYR A 345 7.33 11.28 -11.25
C TYR A 345 6.50 12.06 -12.26
N GLN A 346 6.01 11.37 -13.27
CA GLN A 346 5.06 11.92 -14.22
C GLN A 346 3.77 11.10 -14.18
N ILE A 347 2.71 11.63 -13.56
CA ILE A 347 1.41 10.95 -13.58
C ILE A 347 0.82 11.05 -14.99
N THR A 348 0.70 9.91 -15.66
CA THR A 348 0.23 9.80 -17.07
C THR A 348 -1.24 9.42 -17.16
N GLY A 349 -1.78 8.80 -16.12
CA GLY A 349 -3.18 8.39 -16.04
C GLY A 349 -3.44 7.59 -14.76
N THR A 350 -4.54 6.85 -14.79
CA THR A 350 -5.02 6.03 -13.69
C THR A 350 -5.52 4.67 -14.18
N TYR A 351 -5.61 3.70 -13.27
CA TYR A 351 -6.23 2.39 -13.50
C TYR A 351 -6.95 1.92 -12.24
N SER A 352 -7.89 0.99 -12.39
CA SER A 352 -8.57 0.34 -11.26
C SER A 352 -8.09 -1.10 -11.12
N GLY A 353 -7.40 -1.43 -10.03
CA GLY A 353 -7.00 -2.80 -9.70
C GLY A 353 -8.20 -3.75 -9.56
N LYS A 354 -9.36 -3.27 -9.09
CA LYS A 354 -10.60 -4.07 -9.00
C LYS A 354 -11.15 -4.50 -10.37
N SER A 355 -10.77 -3.82 -11.45
CA SER A 355 -11.13 -4.23 -12.81
C SER A 355 -10.23 -5.35 -13.36
N ILE A 356 -9.15 -5.70 -12.65
CA ILE A 356 -8.17 -6.71 -13.03
C ILE A 356 -8.32 -7.93 -12.13
N GLY A 357 -8.43 -9.13 -12.71
CA GLY A 357 -8.33 -10.38 -11.95
C GLY A 357 -9.53 -10.73 -11.04
N ASN A 358 -10.70 -10.11 -11.25
CA ASN A 358 -11.90 -10.35 -10.44
C ASN A 358 -12.86 -11.39 -11.05
N SER A 359 -12.34 -12.54 -11.45
CA SER A 359 -13.18 -13.73 -11.50
C SER A 359 -12.76 -14.61 -10.35
N ASP A 360 -13.70 -14.96 -9.46
CA ASP A 360 -13.54 -16.03 -8.45
C ASP A 360 -12.99 -17.34 -9.06
N LEU A 361 -13.05 -17.45 -10.39
CA LEU A 361 -12.61 -18.53 -11.26
C LEU A 361 -11.11 -18.57 -11.60
N ASP A 362 -10.31 -17.54 -11.29
CA ASP A 362 -8.88 -17.54 -11.64
C ASP A 362 -8.00 -18.17 -10.55
N PRO A 363 -7.38 -19.34 -10.80
CA PRO A 363 -6.52 -19.99 -9.82
C PRO A 363 -5.14 -19.33 -9.65
N SER A 364 -4.77 -18.34 -10.49
CA SER A 364 -3.40 -17.78 -10.51
C SER A 364 -3.36 -16.36 -9.93
N PRO A 365 -2.65 -16.12 -8.81
CA PRO A 365 -2.57 -14.79 -8.24
C PRO A 365 -1.79 -13.86 -9.17
N LEU A 366 -2.38 -12.72 -9.52
CA LEU A 366 -1.67 -11.67 -10.26
C LEU A 366 -0.73 -10.84 -9.36
N GLY A 367 -0.87 -10.97 -8.04
CA GLY A 367 0.12 -10.56 -7.03
C GLY A 367 0.29 -9.06 -6.79
N ILE A 368 -0.18 -8.18 -7.67
CA ILE A 368 -0.01 -6.71 -7.50
C ILE A 368 -1.32 -5.91 -7.57
N TYR A 369 -2.40 -6.50 -8.08
CA TYR A 369 -3.64 -5.78 -8.41
C TYR A 369 -4.72 -5.87 -7.35
N SER A 370 -4.90 -7.06 -6.80
CA SER A 370 -5.92 -7.35 -5.81
C SER A 370 -5.43 -8.51 -4.96
N PHE A 371 -5.92 -8.53 -3.72
CA PHE A 371 -5.68 -9.58 -2.75
C PHE A 371 -6.99 -9.94 -2.08
N SER A 372 -7.08 -11.17 -1.62
CA SER A 372 -8.19 -11.65 -0.83
C SER A 372 -8.28 -10.86 0.49
N PRO A 373 -9.48 -10.44 0.91
CA PRO A 373 -9.65 -9.75 2.20
C PRO A 373 -9.21 -10.65 3.35
N VAL A 374 -8.55 -10.05 4.34
CA VAL A 374 -8.04 -10.76 5.52
C VAL A 374 -8.97 -10.48 6.69
N TYR A 375 -9.44 -11.52 7.38
CA TYR A 375 -10.36 -11.38 8.51
C TYR A 375 -9.72 -11.80 9.83
N LEU A 376 -9.94 -11.02 10.88
CA LEU A 376 -9.79 -11.48 12.25
C LEU A 376 -10.98 -12.36 12.61
N VAL A 377 -10.72 -13.65 12.81
CA VAL A 377 -11.75 -14.66 13.11
C VAL A 377 -11.82 -14.98 14.61
N LEU A 378 -10.69 -14.86 15.32
CA LEU A 378 -10.61 -15.07 16.76
C LEU A 378 -9.73 -13.98 17.37
N ASP A 379 -10.14 -13.41 18.49
CA ASP A 379 -9.29 -12.51 19.27
C ASP A 379 -8.34 -13.26 20.21
N GLN A 380 -7.52 -12.50 20.95
CA GLN A 380 -6.55 -13.02 21.91
C GLN A 380 -7.17 -13.82 23.08
N ASP A 381 -8.45 -13.57 23.38
CA ASP A 381 -9.20 -14.24 24.44
C ASP A 381 -9.98 -15.47 23.90
N GLY A 382 -9.85 -15.74 22.60
CA GLY A 382 -10.51 -16.85 21.90
C GLY A 382 -11.96 -16.58 21.50
N ASN A 383 -12.43 -15.33 21.60
CA ASN A 383 -13.78 -15.00 21.16
C ASN A 383 -13.84 -14.88 19.65
N LYS A 384 -14.96 -15.33 19.07
CA LYS A 384 -15.21 -15.23 17.63
C LYS A 384 -15.37 -13.78 17.21
N GLN A 385 -14.65 -13.43 16.15
CA GLN A 385 -14.68 -12.13 15.48
C GLN A 385 -15.06 -12.34 14.01
N ASN A 386 -15.48 -11.25 13.36
CA ASN A 386 -15.67 -11.19 11.92
C ASN A 386 -15.32 -9.79 11.44
N ILE A 387 -14.05 -9.42 11.61
CA ILE A 387 -13.55 -8.07 11.34
C ILE A 387 -12.60 -8.14 10.16
N GLU A 388 -12.92 -7.44 9.08
CA GLU A 388 -12.00 -7.26 7.95
C GLU A 388 -10.85 -6.34 8.36
N LEU A 389 -9.63 -6.83 8.21
CA LEU A 389 -8.41 -6.09 8.47
C LEU A 389 -8.05 -5.25 7.24
N LYS A 390 -7.86 -3.95 7.47
CA LYS A 390 -7.50 -2.98 6.44
C LYS A 390 -6.03 -2.57 6.57
N LYS A 391 -5.45 -2.20 5.43
CA LYS A 391 -4.06 -1.76 5.30
C LYS A 391 -3.72 -0.66 6.30
N ASP A 392 -2.52 -0.76 6.88
CA ASP A 392 -1.92 0.24 7.76
C ASP A 392 -1.21 1.34 6.94
N LEU A 393 -0.88 2.49 7.57
CA LEU A 393 -0.11 3.55 6.92
C LEU A 393 1.31 3.09 6.61
N THR A 394 1.84 2.14 7.38
CA THR A 394 3.14 1.53 7.17
C THR A 394 3.02 0.12 6.56
N PRO A 395 3.97 -0.27 5.70
CA PRO A 395 3.94 -1.56 5.03
C PRO A 395 4.61 -2.69 5.84
N ASP A 396 4.94 -2.46 7.12
CA ASP A 396 5.62 -3.43 8.00
C ASP A 396 4.70 -4.45 8.68
N THR A 397 3.48 -4.57 8.17
CA THR A 397 2.43 -5.50 8.63
C THR A 397 2.39 -6.78 7.79
N PHE A 398 1.56 -7.74 8.21
CA PHE A 398 1.34 -8.97 7.47
C PHE A 398 0.34 -8.85 6.32
N LEU A 399 -0.43 -7.77 6.28
CA LEU A 399 -1.44 -7.56 5.25
C LEU A 399 -0.78 -7.41 3.88
N PRO A 400 -1.31 -8.06 2.83
CA PRO A 400 -0.77 -7.88 1.49
C PRO A 400 -0.98 -6.43 1.02
N ILE A 401 -0.09 -5.94 0.16
CA ILE A 401 -0.09 -4.53 -0.25
C ILE A 401 -0.14 -4.44 -1.76
N GLN A 402 -1.24 -3.89 -2.26
CA GLN A 402 -1.45 -3.65 -3.68
C GLN A 402 -0.51 -2.56 -4.20
N ALA A 403 -0.17 -2.65 -5.49
CA ALA A 403 0.53 -1.60 -6.18
C ALA A 403 -0.30 -0.31 -6.09
N SER A 404 0.34 0.76 -5.62
CA SER A 404 -0.25 2.09 -5.59
C SER A 404 -0.08 2.81 -6.93
N ALA A 405 0.96 2.45 -7.68
CA ALA A 405 1.17 2.89 -9.05
C ALA A 405 1.95 1.85 -9.84
N ILE A 406 1.81 1.92 -11.16
CA ILE A 406 2.56 1.12 -12.11
C ILE A 406 3.37 2.02 -13.04
N THR A 407 4.59 1.63 -13.37
CA THR A 407 5.47 2.24 -14.38
C THR A 407 5.86 1.22 -15.46
N ASN A 408 6.50 1.68 -16.52
CA ASN A 408 7.13 0.83 -17.54
C ASN A 408 8.52 0.33 -17.09
N LEU A 409 9.14 -0.53 -17.92
CA LEU A 409 10.47 -1.10 -17.66
C LEU A 409 11.64 -0.14 -17.98
N SER A 410 11.41 1.05 -18.55
CA SER A 410 12.48 1.88 -19.13
C SER A 410 13.56 2.30 -18.13
N ASN A 411 13.21 2.48 -16.86
CA ASN A 411 14.11 2.99 -15.81
C ASN A 411 14.33 2.02 -14.64
N ILE A 412 14.01 0.73 -14.79
CA ILE A 412 14.04 -0.21 -13.65
C ILE A 412 15.47 -0.54 -13.20
N GLU A 413 16.44 -0.56 -14.11
CA GLU A 413 17.85 -0.84 -13.79
C GLU A 413 18.47 0.30 -12.96
N LEU A 414 17.95 1.53 -13.09
CA LEU A 414 18.34 2.66 -12.24
C LEU A 414 18.01 2.40 -10.76
N LEU A 415 16.93 1.66 -10.49
CA LEU A 415 16.40 1.41 -9.14
C LEU A 415 16.85 0.06 -8.57
N LYS A 416 17.01 -0.96 -9.41
CA LYS A 416 17.26 -2.34 -8.98
C LYS A 416 18.52 -2.98 -9.56
N GLY A 417 19.27 -2.28 -10.40
CA GLY A 417 20.50 -2.81 -11.02
C GLY A 417 20.24 -3.78 -12.17
N GLU A 418 21.21 -4.65 -12.45
CA GLU A 418 21.29 -5.46 -13.69
C GLU A 418 20.26 -6.59 -13.81
N THR A 419 19.68 -7.06 -12.70
CA THR A 419 18.69 -8.14 -12.66
C THR A 419 17.38 -7.68 -12.00
N PRO A 420 16.69 -6.68 -12.57
CA PRO A 420 15.63 -5.95 -11.88
C PRO A 420 14.29 -6.70 -11.79
N ILE A 421 14.05 -7.70 -12.65
CA ILE A 421 12.74 -8.37 -12.74
C ILE A 421 12.61 -9.44 -11.65
N ASP A 422 11.50 -9.42 -10.92
CA ASP A 422 11.20 -10.37 -9.84
C ASP A 422 10.55 -11.64 -10.35
N ALA A 423 9.60 -11.48 -11.27
CA ALA A 423 8.87 -12.59 -11.85
C ALA A 423 8.47 -12.31 -13.30
N ILE A 424 8.28 -13.38 -14.08
CA ILE A 424 7.65 -13.31 -15.39
C ILE A 424 6.47 -14.28 -15.40
N ARG A 425 5.27 -13.73 -15.62
CA ARG A 425 4.05 -14.50 -15.82
C ARG A 425 3.93 -14.85 -17.29
N VAL A 426 3.91 -16.15 -17.59
CA VAL A 426 3.99 -16.63 -18.97
C VAL A 426 2.72 -17.38 -19.35
N ARG A 427 2.13 -17.00 -20.49
CA ARG A 427 1.11 -17.78 -21.21
C ARG A 427 1.77 -18.56 -22.34
N VAL A 428 1.46 -19.84 -22.45
CA VAL A 428 1.89 -20.72 -23.55
C VAL A 428 0.81 -20.76 -24.63
N LYS A 429 1.22 -20.76 -25.90
CA LYS A 429 0.33 -20.76 -27.06
C LYS A 429 -0.59 -21.98 -27.08
N ASP A 430 -1.75 -21.81 -27.71
CA ASP A 430 -2.75 -22.87 -27.97
C ASP A 430 -3.21 -23.64 -26.73
N ILE A 431 -3.38 -22.93 -25.61
CA ILE A 431 -3.94 -23.48 -24.37
C ILE A 431 -5.29 -22.84 -24.08
N GLY A 432 -6.33 -23.66 -23.99
CA GLY A 432 -7.69 -23.22 -23.60
C GLY A 432 -8.07 -23.57 -22.16
N GLY A 433 -7.35 -24.47 -21.49
CA GLY A 433 -7.66 -25.00 -20.16
C GLY A 433 -6.66 -26.07 -19.73
N TYR A 434 -6.70 -26.51 -18.47
CA TYR A 434 -5.72 -27.42 -17.90
C TYR A 434 -6.13 -28.89 -18.02
N ASP A 435 -6.03 -29.47 -19.22
CA ASP A 435 -6.16 -30.92 -19.44
C ASP A 435 -4.79 -31.64 -19.46
N SER A 436 -4.79 -32.98 -19.53
CA SER A 436 -3.54 -33.76 -19.54
C SER A 436 -2.67 -33.52 -20.77
N GLN A 437 -3.24 -33.09 -21.91
CA GLN A 437 -2.46 -32.77 -23.12
C GLN A 437 -1.74 -31.42 -22.96
N THR A 438 -2.47 -30.45 -22.41
CA THR A 438 -1.97 -29.13 -22.02
C THR A 438 -0.89 -29.27 -20.96
N GLU A 439 -1.09 -30.11 -19.95
CA GLU A 439 -0.09 -30.43 -18.93
C GLU A 439 1.21 -30.92 -19.56
N ALA A 440 1.11 -31.84 -20.53
CA ALA A 440 2.28 -32.36 -21.23
C ALA A 440 2.98 -31.28 -22.08
N LYS A 441 2.23 -30.34 -22.67
CA LYS A 441 2.78 -29.18 -23.41
C LYS A 441 3.50 -28.24 -22.44
N ILE A 442 2.82 -27.81 -21.37
CA ILE A 442 3.38 -26.96 -20.31
C ILE A 442 4.59 -27.61 -19.65
N LYS A 443 4.67 -28.95 -19.52
CA LYS A 443 5.87 -29.63 -18.96
C LYS A 443 7.02 -29.76 -19.96
N LYS A 444 6.74 -29.75 -21.27
CA LYS A 444 7.78 -29.79 -22.31
C LYS A 444 8.39 -28.41 -22.56
N SER A 445 7.59 -27.34 -22.50
CA SER A 445 8.04 -25.96 -22.66
C SER A 445 9.20 -25.58 -21.71
N PRO A 446 9.22 -25.96 -20.40
CA PRO A 446 10.30 -25.78 -19.43
C PRO A 446 11.68 -26.16 -19.93
N LYS A 447 11.82 -27.17 -20.81
CA LYS A 447 13.13 -27.52 -21.37
C LYS A 447 13.74 -26.40 -22.22
N ALA A 448 12.93 -25.55 -22.84
CA ALA A 448 13.39 -24.35 -23.54
C ALA A 448 13.85 -23.25 -22.56
N PHE A 449 13.22 -23.16 -21.39
CA PHE A 449 13.57 -22.20 -20.33
C PHE A 449 14.76 -22.68 -19.47
N MET A 450 14.96 -23.99 -19.30
CA MET A 450 16.04 -24.61 -18.52
C MET A 450 17.44 -24.37 -19.11
N ASN A 451 17.54 -24.14 -20.43
CA ASN A 451 18.80 -23.76 -21.07
C ASN A 451 19.27 -22.33 -20.71
N LEU A 452 18.46 -21.57 -19.95
CA LEU A 452 18.77 -20.24 -19.43
C LEU A 452 19.20 -20.33 -17.95
N GLN A 453 20.14 -21.20 -17.60
CA GLN A 453 20.67 -21.37 -16.22
C GLN A 453 19.56 -21.22 -15.13
N ASP A 454 18.57 -22.13 -15.19
CA ASP A 454 17.64 -22.58 -14.14
C ASP A 454 16.69 -21.59 -13.41
N PHE A 455 15.54 -21.22 -14.00
CA PHE A 455 14.48 -20.51 -13.25
C PHE A 455 13.04 -20.81 -13.73
N ILE A 456 12.29 -21.71 -13.08
CA ILE A 456 10.80 -21.78 -13.23
C ILE A 456 10.12 -22.35 -11.98
N GLN A 457 9.06 -21.70 -11.49
CA GLN A 457 8.04 -22.35 -10.67
C GLN A 457 6.75 -22.48 -11.49
N ILE A 458 6.36 -23.71 -11.79
CA ILE A 458 5.11 -23.95 -12.49
C ILE A 458 4.00 -23.85 -11.44
N LEU A 459 3.14 -22.83 -11.55
CA LEU A 459 1.90 -22.80 -10.79
C LEU A 459 0.96 -23.82 -11.41
N TRP A 460 0.89 -24.98 -10.78
CA TRP A 460 -0.21 -25.88 -11.04
C TRP A 460 -1.32 -25.55 -10.05
N PRO A 461 -2.60 -25.39 -10.45
CA PRO A 461 -3.70 -25.53 -9.51
C PRO A 461 -3.65 -26.98 -9.04
N VAL A 462 -2.97 -27.24 -7.91
CA VAL A 462 -2.84 -28.58 -7.33
C VAL A 462 -4.24 -29.20 -7.37
N PRO A 463 -4.48 -30.26 -8.15
CA PRO A 463 -5.75 -30.94 -8.04
C PRO A 463 -5.74 -31.44 -6.62
N GLN A 464 -6.69 -31.02 -5.80
CA GLN A 464 -7.06 -31.84 -4.65
C GLN A 464 -7.35 -33.21 -5.26
N LYS A 465 -6.39 -34.12 -5.12
CA LYS A 465 -6.58 -35.50 -5.52
C LYS A 465 -7.75 -35.94 -4.69
N ASN A 466 -8.86 -36.25 -5.35
CA ASN A 466 -9.87 -37.15 -4.86
C ASN A 466 -9.16 -38.29 -4.11
N ARG A 467 -9.10 -38.20 -2.79
CA ARG A 467 -9.07 -39.38 -1.95
C ARG A 467 -10.53 -39.64 -1.64
N CYS A 468 -11.16 -40.38 -2.54
CA CYS A 468 -12.30 -41.19 -2.14
C CYS A 468 -11.81 -42.10 -1.00
N MET A 469 -12.29 -41.86 0.22
CA MET A 469 -12.86 -42.86 1.13
C MET A 469 -13.55 -42.15 2.29
#